data_AF-A0A852YDN0-F1
#
_entry.id   AF-A0A852YDN0-F1
#
_cell.length_a   1.000
_cell.length_b   1.000
_cell.length_c   1.000
_cell.angle_alpha   90.00
_cell.angle_beta   90.00
_cell.angle_gamma   90.00
#
_symmetry.space_group_name_H-M   'P 1'
#
loop_
_entity.id
_entity.type
_entity.pdbx_description
1 polymer ?
#
loop_
_entity_poly.entity_id
_entity_poly.type
_entity_poly.pdbx_seq_one_letter_code
_entity_poly.pdbx_strand_id
1 'polypeptide(L)'
;MHSTLRRVRRQGGEFRTSPDVDALLLAARWEQAWSGCAPLAAGDWKPWEERYRSRHLRLHSLPGSKQYADTPEESREIVRRHEVLLRELIDDEDPDSVELIVMLEDWDYRDSAGGRVRRRVPDAVPWMRWSQSDPDDPDGYYYVAYRRLRDLAPLLLLCAEEELDFRIADDTLRWLYIPYDGGADLWAVTPEQAGGLRDRYADWLPDD
;
A
#
# COMPACT_ATOMS: atom_id res chain seq x y z
N MET A 1 -11.70 -24.13 -11.63
CA MET A 1 -10.25 -24.32 -11.39
C MET A 1 -9.96 -23.78 -9.99
N HIS A 2 -9.58 -24.65 -9.07
CA HIS A 2 -9.43 -24.33 -7.66
C HIS A 2 -8.13 -23.54 -7.40
N SER A 3 -8.26 -22.28 -7.00
CA SER A 3 -7.19 -21.55 -6.31
C SER A 3 -6.93 -22.27 -4.99
N THR A 4 -5.77 -22.94 -4.90
CA THR A 4 -5.36 -23.68 -3.71
C THR A 4 -4.37 -22.81 -2.95
N LEU A 5 -4.90 -21.96 -2.06
CA LEU A 5 -4.10 -21.20 -1.09
C LEU A 5 -3.21 -22.18 -0.30
N ARG A 6 -1.90 -22.14 -0.52
CA ARG A 6 -0.95 -23.01 0.18
C ARG A 6 -0.42 -22.30 1.43
N ARG A 7 -0.83 -22.84 2.58
CA ARG A 7 -0.16 -22.88 3.90
C ARG A 7 0.95 -21.84 4.15
N VAL A 8 0.67 -20.92 5.07
CA VAL A 8 1.66 -20.13 5.84
C VAL A 8 2.79 -21.04 6.33
N ARG A 9 4.00 -20.89 5.80
CA ARG A 9 5.22 -21.54 6.34
C ARG A 9 6.12 -20.47 6.95
N ARG A 10 6.21 -20.40 8.27
CA ARG A 10 7.13 -19.47 8.93
C ARG A 10 8.58 -19.88 8.67
N GLN A 11 9.41 -19.01 8.08
CA GLN A 11 10.87 -18.94 8.33
C GLN A 11 11.55 -17.78 7.56
N GLY A 12 12.03 -16.76 8.29
CA GLY A 12 12.96 -15.71 7.83
C GLY A 12 12.78 -14.36 8.58
N GLY A 13 13.84 -13.78 9.16
CA GLY A 13 13.94 -12.42 9.75
C GLY A 13 12.79 -11.85 10.60
N GLU A 14 12.81 -12.05 11.94
CA GLU A 14 11.76 -11.71 12.94
C GLU A 14 10.37 -12.34 12.76
N PHE A 15 9.99 -12.87 11.59
CA PHE A 15 8.83 -13.78 11.44
C PHE A 15 9.04 -15.19 12.08
N ARG A 16 10.03 -15.31 12.96
CA ARG A 16 10.41 -16.52 13.71
C ARG A 16 9.77 -16.58 15.11
N THR A 17 9.32 -15.45 15.64
CA THR A 17 8.55 -15.38 16.88
C THR A 17 7.05 -15.54 16.59
N SER A 18 6.24 -15.81 17.62
CA SER A 18 4.78 -15.74 17.45
C SER A 18 4.39 -14.31 17.07
N PRO A 19 3.48 -14.13 16.08
CA PRO A 19 3.02 -12.81 15.70
C PRO A 19 2.41 -12.10 16.90
N ASP A 20 2.62 -10.80 16.97
CA ASP A 20 1.98 -9.93 17.96
C ASP A 20 0.45 -10.06 17.85
N VAL A 21 -0.26 -9.87 18.96
CA VAL A 21 -1.73 -9.86 18.99
C VAL A 21 -2.27 -8.82 18.01
N ASP A 22 -1.64 -7.65 17.93
CA ASP A 22 -2.05 -6.60 17.02
C ASP A 22 -1.87 -7.01 15.54
N ALA A 23 -0.77 -7.71 15.22
CA ALA A 23 -0.54 -8.25 13.88
C ALA A 23 -1.60 -9.31 13.50
N LEU A 24 -1.98 -10.17 14.45
CA LEU A 24 -3.04 -11.16 14.23
C LEU A 24 -4.42 -10.51 14.05
N LEU A 25 -4.73 -9.50 14.86
CA LEU A 25 -5.99 -8.75 14.75
C LEU A 25 -6.05 -8.02 13.41
N LEU A 26 -4.96 -7.40 12.98
CA LEU A 26 -4.89 -6.73 11.69
C LEU A 26 -5.05 -7.73 10.52
N ALA A 27 -4.43 -8.91 10.60
CA ALA A 27 -4.62 -9.96 9.59
C ALA A 27 -6.08 -10.44 9.51
N ALA A 28 -6.78 -10.55 10.65
CA ALA A 28 -8.20 -10.90 10.68
C ALA A 28 -9.08 -9.78 10.08
N ARG A 29 -8.79 -8.51 10.38
CA ARG A 29 -9.47 -7.35 9.77
C ARG A 29 -9.25 -7.31 8.27
N TRP A 30 -8.02 -7.59 7.83
CA TRP A 30 -7.70 -7.68 6.41
C TRP A 30 -8.56 -8.71 5.70
N GLU A 31 -8.62 -9.94 6.21
CA GLU A 31 -9.45 -10.99 5.62
C GLU A 31 -10.95 -10.63 5.61
N GLN A 32 -11.41 -9.86 6.61
CA GLN A 32 -12.79 -9.38 6.63
C GLN A 32 -13.06 -8.30 5.57
N ALA A 33 -12.13 -7.35 5.38
CA ALA A 33 -12.29 -6.24 4.45
C ALA A 33 -12.03 -6.67 2.98
N TRP A 34 -11.01 -7.49 2.77
CA TRP A 34 -10.46 -7.86 1.46
C TRP A 34 -10.38 -9.38 1.31
N SER A 35 -11.49 -10.08 1.58
CA SER A 35 -11.50 -11.55 1.62
C SER A 35 -10.97 -12.20 0.33
N GLY A 36 -9.98 -13.08 0.50
CA GLY A 36 -9.34 -13.78 -0.61
C GLY A 36 -8.50 -12.89 -1.53
N CYS A 37 -8.16 -11.68 -1.09
CA CYS A 37 -7.21 -10.78 -1.75
C CYS A 37 -5.93 -10.69 -0.91
N ALA A 38 -4.78 -10.95 -1.53
CA ALA A 38 -3.49 -10.59 -0.93
C ALA A 38 -3.41 -9.06 -0.77
N PRO A 39 -2.66 -8.54 0.22
CA PRO A 39 -2.16 -7.17 0.17
C PRO A 39 -1.28 -7.10 -1.08
N LEU A 40 -1.84 -6.56 -2.16
CA LEU A 40 -1.39 -6.66 -3.56
C LEU A 40 0.10 -6.93 -3.73
N ALA A 41 0.52 -8.21 -3.75
CA ALA A 41 1.88 -8.57 -4.14
C ALA A 41 2.01 -8.48 -5.66
N ALA A 42 3.22 -8.20 -6.16
CA ALA A 42 3.54 -8.27 -7.59
C ALA A 42 2.89 -9.51 -8.24
N GLY A 43 1.96 -9.31 -9.19
CA GLY A 43 1.33 -10.40 -9.96
C GLY A 43 -0.05 -10.89 -9.50
N ASP A 44 -0.57 -10.47 -8.34
CA ASP A 44 -1.86 -10.96 -7.80
C ASP A 44 -3.02 -9.94 -7.91
N TRP A 45 -3.01 -9.14 -8.99
CA TRP A 45 -4.03 -8.09 -9.26
C TRP A 45 -5.41 -8.63 -9.64
N LYS A 46 -5.48 -9.87 -10.14
CA LYS A 46 -6.70 -10.42 -10.73
C LYS A 46 -7.88 -10.52 -9.73
N PRO A 47 -7.70 -11.04 -8.49
CA PRO A 47 -8.73 -10.99 -7.46
C PRO A 47 -9.28 -9.57 -7.19
N TRP A 48 -8.41 -8.56 -7.25
CA TRP A 48 -8.75 -7.17 -7.03
C TRP A 48 -9.54 -6.59 -8.19
N GLU A 49 -9.12 -6.88 -9.42
CA GLU A 49 -9.81 -6.44 -10.62
C GLU A 49 -11.21 -7.08 -10.74
N GLU A 50 -11.34 -8.38 -10.46
CA GLU A 50 -12.64 -9.05 -10.58
C GLU A 50 -13.67 -8.57 -9.55
N ARG A 51 -13.24 -8.21 -8.33
CA ARG A 51 -14.15 -7.89 -7.22
C ARG A 51 -14.31 -6.41 -6.95
N TYR A 52 -13.28 -5.61 -7.20
CA TYR A 52 -13.19 -4.24 -6.73
C TYR A 52 -12.84 -3.23 -7.82
N ARG A 53 -12.83 -3.62 -9.10
CA ARG A 53 -12.51 -2.72 -10.24
C ARG A 53 -13.36 -1.45 -10.29
N SER A 54 -14.63 -1.49 -9.91
CA SER A 54 -15.47 -0.28 -9.90
C SER A 54 -15.06 0.75 -8.84
N ARG A 55 -14.24 0.36 -7.86
CA ARG A 55 -13.70 1.24 -6.81
C ARG A 55 -12.27 1.69 -7.10
N HIS A 56 -11.65 1.15 -8.16
CA HIS A 56 -10.26 1.42 -8.50
C HIS A 56 -10.13 2.76 -9.24
N LEU A 57 -9.11 3.52 -8.84
CA LEU A 57 -8.69 4.74 -9.49
C LEU A 57 -7.16 4.80 -9.51
N ARG A 58 -6.60 5.21 -10.64
CA ARG A 58 -5.17 5.47 -10.82
C ARG A 58 -4.97 6.97 -11.05
N LEU A 59 -4.05 7.60 -10.33
CA LEU A 59 -3.71 9.01 -10.49
C LEU A 59 -2.19 9.23 -10.49
N HIS A 60 -1.72 10.24 -11.22
CA HIS A 60 -0.33 10.65 -11.29
C HIS A 60 0.04 11.68 -10.23
N SER A 61 1.23 11.53 -9.66
CA SER A 61 1.77 12.41 -8.62
C SER A 61 2.37 13.70 -9.19
N LEU A 62 2.61 13.76 -10.51
CA LEU A 62 3.04 14.98 -11.23
C LEU A 62 2.17 15.26 -12.46
N PRO A 63 2.14 16.53 -12.94
CA PRO A 63 1.46 16.90 -14.18
C PRO A 63 2.03 16.16 -15.41
N GLY A 64 1.18 15.93 -16.41
CA GLY A 64 1.57 15.36 -17.71
C GLY A 64 2.15 13.95 -17.59
N SER A 65 1.63 13.17 -16.63
CA SER A 65 2.04 11.78 -16.40
C SER A 65 3.55 11.61 -16.12
N LYS A 66 4.23 12.67 -15.67
CA LYS A 66 5.66 12.62 -15.32
C LYS A 66 5.87 11.70 -14.11
N GLN A 67 6.88 10.85 -14.20
CA GLN A 67 7.14 9.82 -13.20
C GLN A 67 8.02 10.32 -12.04
N TYR A 68 9.14 11.00 -12.36
CA TYR A 68 10.14 11.39 -11.37
C TYR A 68 10.26 12.91 -11.24
N ALA A 69 10.57 13.36 -10.03
CA ALA A 69 10.91 14.75 -9.77
C ALA A 69 12.37 15.04 -10.16
N ASP A 70 12.58 16.11 -10.92
CA ASP A 70 13.90 16.68 -11.23
C ASP A 70 14.23 17.88 -10.35
N THR A 71 13.21 18.43 -9.67
CA THR A 71 13.33 19.65 -8.86
C THR A 71 12.70 19.49 -7.47
N PRO A 72 13.16 20.24 -6.46
CA PRO A 72 12.53 20.25 -5.14
C PRO A 72 11.05 20.65 -5.19
N GLU A 73 10.66 21.49 -6.15
CA GLU A 73 9.27 21.90 -6.36
C GLU A 73 8.39 20.73 -6.79
N GLU A 74 8.90 19.88 -7.68
CA GLU A 74 8.21 18.65 -8.09
C GLU A 74 8.14 17.64 -6.94
N SER A 75 9.19 17.49 -6.13
CA SER A 75 9.13 16.64 -4.93
C SER A 75 8.04 17.10 -3.95
N ARG A 76 7.87 18.43 -3.79
CA ARG A 76 6.77 18.98 -2.98
C ARG A 76 5.40 18.74 -3.61
N GLU A 77 5.29 18.81 -4.93
CA GLU A 77 4.04 18.52 -5.65
C GLU A 77 3.62 17.06 -5.50
N ILE A 78 4.57 16.11 -5.59
CA ILE A 78 4.33 14.68 -5.33
C ILE A 78 3.69 14.51 -3.96
N VAL A 79 4.34 14.99 -2.90
CA VAL A 79 3.83 14.88 -1.53
C VAL A 79 2.45 15.54 -1.41
N ARG A 80 2.29 16.75 -1.96
CA ARG A 80 1.02 17.48 -1.91
C ARG A 80 -0.13 16.69 -2.54
N ARG A 81 0.04 16.08 -3.72
CA ARG A 81 -1.02 15.31 -4.38
C ARG A 81 -1.39 14.06 -3.58
N HIS A 82 -0.40 13.35 -3.04
CA HIS A 82 -0.66 12.20 -2.17
C HIS A 82 -1.44 12.62 -0.91
N GLU A 83 -1.03 13.69 -0.24
CA GLU A 83 -1.72 14.19 0.96
C GLU A 83 -3.15 14.64 0.66
N VAL A 84 -3.38 15.29 -0.49
CA VAL A 84 -4.74 15.67 -0.91
C VAL A 84 -5.63 14.44 -1.08
N LEU A 85 -5.14 13.39 -1.76
CA LEU A 85 -5.92 12.17 -1.95
C LEU A 85 -6.18 11.44 -0.62
N LEU A 86 -5.16 11.34 0.24
CA LEU A 86 -5.32 10.72 1.56
C LEU A 86 -6.35 11.46 2.41
N ARG A 87 -6.38 12.80 2.38
CA ARG A 87 -7.40 13.59 3.10
C ARG A 87 -8.82 13.35 2.59
N GLU A 88 -9.00 13.10 1.29
CA GLU A 88 -10.32 12.78 0.73
C GLU A 88 -10.79 11.35 1.10
N LEU A 89 -9.86 10.47 1.51
CA LEU A 89 -10.17 9.10 1.96
C LEU A 89 -10.41 9.02 3.47
N ILE A 90 -9.75 9.88 4.24
CA ILE A 90 -9.92 9.96 5.69
C ILE A 90 -11.26 10.62 5.99
N ASP A 91 -12.19 9.83 6.51
CA ASP A 91 -13.55 10.24 6.91
C ASP A 91 -13.54 10.85 8.33
N ASP A 92 -12.72 11.89 8.54
CA ASP A 92 -12.56 12.61 9.81
C ASP A 92 -12.40 14.12 9.59
N GLU A 93 -12.93 14.94 10.51
CA GLU A 93 -12.81 16.41 10.48
C GLU A 93 -11.36 16.88 10.70
N ASP A 94 -10.57 16.11 11.47
CA ASP A 94 -9.14 16.29 11.66
C ASP A 94 -8.37 15.06 11.15
N PRO A 95 -7.95 15.04 9.87
CA PRO A 95 -7.20 13.93 9.29
C PRO A 95 -5.88 13.60 10.00
N ASP A 96 -5.30 14.54 10.75
CA ASP A 96 -4.06 14.35 11.53
C ASP A 96 -4.30 13.70 12.90
N SER A 97 -5.57 13.52 13.29
CA SER A 97 -5.98 12.76 14.46
C SER A 97 -6.04 11.26 14.19
N VAL A 98 -6.21 10.86 12.92
CA VAL A 98 -6.32 9.47 12.49
C VAL A 98 -4.93 8.84 12.41
N GLU A 99 -4.80 7.67 13.03
CA GLU A 99 -3.62 6.82 12.88
C GLU A 99 -3.81 5.92 11.66
N LEU A 100 -2.89 6.04 10.70
CA LEU A 100 -2.87 5.29 9.46
C LEU A 100 -1.97 4.06 9.59
N ILE A 101 -2.43 2.97 8.99
CA ILE A 101 -1.69 1.73 8.89
C ILE A 101 -0.85 1.77 7.62
N VAL A 102 0.47 1.77 7.78
CA VAL A 102 1.43 1.69 6.67
C VAL A 102 1.93 0.25 6.57
N MET A 103 1.51 -0.44 5.51
CA MET A 103 1.86 -1.83 5.21
C MET A 103 3.02 -1.86 4.23
N LEU A 104 4.24 -2.05 4.73
CA LEU A 104 5.48 -2.02 3.97
C LEU A 104 5.84 -3.40 3.45
N GLU A 105 6.24 -3.46 2.20
CA GLU A 105 6.67 -4.67 1.52
C GLU A 105 8.19 -4.76 1.47
N ASP A 106 8.73 -5.95 1.74
CA ASP A 106 10.13 -6.29 1.53
C ASP A 106 10.20 -7.63 0.79
N TRP A 107 11.10 -7.70 -0.18
CA TRP A 107 11.34 -8.88 -0.99
C TRP A 107 12.83 -8.93 -1.38
N ASP A 108 13.43 -10.11 -1.29
CA ASP A 108 14.76 -10.39 -1.85
C ASP A 108 14.84 -11.87 -2.26
N TYR A 109 15.29 -12.10 -3.50
CA TYR A 109 15.59 -13.40 -4.10
C TYR A 109 16.70 -14.19 -3.38
N ARG A 110 17.48 -13.58 -2.47
CA ARG A 110 18.68 -14.20 -1.89
C ARG A 110 18.70 -14.37 -0.37
N ASP A 111 17.87 -13.65 0.41
CA ASP A 111 17.95 -13.74 1.88
C ASP A 111 16.65 -13.59 2.67
N SER A 112 15.48 -13.57 2.02
CA SER A 112 14.16 -13.57 2.71
C SER A 112 13.92 -12.40 3.68
N ALA A 113 14.59 -11.26 3.46
CA ALA A 113 14.14 -9.89 3.78
C ALA A 113 15.30 -8.95 3.40
N GLY A 114 15.22 -8.26 2.24
CA GLY A 114 16.29 -7.38 1.73
C GLY A 114 16.67 -6.22 2.65
N GLY A 115 15.91 -6.05 3.73
CA GLY A 115 16.21 -5.19 4.87
C GLY A 115 15.95 -3.72 4.56
N ARG A 116 15.30 -3.42 3.44
CA ARG A 116 14.95 -2.05 3.04
C ARG A 116 14.01 -1.45 4.07
N VAL A 117 12.97 -2.21 4.44
CA VAL A 117 12.00 -1.77 5.44
C VAL A 117 12.69 -1.54 6.79
N ARG A 118 13.48 -2.52 7.28
CA ARG A 118 14.19 -2.38 8.55
C ARG A 118 15.16 -1.21 8.60
N ARG A 119 15.81 -0.87 7.47
CA ARG A 119 16.76 0.27 7.38
C ARG A 119 16.05 1.61 7.36
N ARG A 120 14.90 1.73 6.68
CA ARG A 120 14.20 3.00 6.47
C ARG A 120 13.10 3.27 7.49
N VAL A 121 12.51 2.21 8.04
CA VAL A 121 11.39 2.24 8.98
C VAL A 121 11.69 1.26 10.14
N PRO A 122 12.64 1.60 11.02
CA PRO A 122 13.18 0.69 12.02
C PRO A 122 12.17 0.29 13.11
N ASP A 123 11.09 1.04 13.25
CA ASP A 123 9.97 0.78 14.16
C ASP A 123 8.86 -0.09 13.54
N ALA A 124 8.97 -0.45 12.25
CA ALA A 124 8.00 -1.34 11.61
C ALA A 124 8.11 -2.76 12.19
N VAL A 125 6.96 -3.38 12.47
CA VAL A 125 6.87 -4.72 13.04
C VAL A 125 6.46 -5.75 11.99
N PRO A 126 6.95 -7.00 12.05
CA PRO A 126 6.52 -8.06 11.14
C PRO A 126 5.00 -8.31 11.24
N TRP A 127 4.29 -8.37 10.11
CA TRP A 127 2.84 -8.59 10.07
C TRP A 127 2.46 -9.91 9.39
N MET A 128 2.71 -10.03 8.08
CA MET A 128 2.33 -11.21 7.32
C MET A 128 3.33 -11.56 6.24
N ARG A 129 3.36 -12.85 5.88
CA ARG A 129 4.15 -13.37 4.76
C ARG A 129 3.19 -13.90 3.71
N TRP A 130 3.37 -13.47 2.47
CA TRP A 130 2.63 -13.98 1.32
C TRP A 130 3.54 -14.80 0.43
N SER A 131 3.11 -16.00 0.08
CA SER A 131 3.86 -16.88 -0.83
C SER A 131 3.19 -16.83 -2.19
N GLN A 132 3.99 -16.65 -3.24
CA GLN A 132 3.49 -16.73 -4.61
C GLN A 132 3.15 -18.17 -4.99
N SER A 133 2.39 -18.32 -6.08
CA SER A 133 1.96 -19.64 -6.56
C SER A 133 3.12 -20.44 -7.14
N ASP A 134 4.11 -19.76 -7.73
CA ASP A 134 5.35 -20.37 -8.18
C ASP A 134 6.32 -20.51 -6.99
N PRO A 135 6.79 -21.71 -6.66
CA PRO A 135 7.77 -21.91 -5.60
C PRO A 135 9.15 -21.31 -5.88
N ASP A 136 9.46 -20.95 -7.13
CA ASP A 136 10.71 -20.29 -7.51
C ASP A 136 10.64 -18.76 -7.34
N ASP A 137 9.44 -18.21 -7.15
CA ASP A 137 9.24 -16.80 -6.84
C ASP A 137 9.53 -16.51 -5.36
N PRO A 138 10.17 -15.36 -5.04
CA PRO A 138 10.43 -14.99 -3.66
C PRO A 138 9.11 -14.74 -2.90
N ASP A 139 9.08 -15.16 -1.63
CA ASP A 139 8.03 -14.77 -0.69
C ASP A 139 8.03 -13.24 -0.49
N GLY A 140 6.84 -12.65 -0.42
CA GLY A 140 6.65 -11.27 0.02
C GLY A 140 6.54 -11.20 1.55
N TYR A 141 7.26 -10.26 2.16
CA TYR A 141 7.23 -10.01 3.59
C TYR A 141 6.63 -8.64 3.87
N TYR A 142 5.53 -8.60 4.63
CA TYR A 142 4.86 -7.37 5.01
C TYR A 142 5.14 -7.02 6.46
N TYR A 143 5.57 -5.79 6.66
CA TYR A 143 5.72 -5.14 7.94
C TYR A 143 4.67 -4.05 8.09
N VAL A 144 4.36 -3.68 9.32
CA VAL A 144 3.40 -2.63 9.61
C VAL A 144 4.05 -1.58 10.49
N ALA A 145 3.83 -0.32 10.14
CA ALA A 145 4.10 0.83 10.98
C ALA A 145 2.85 1.70 11.04
N TYR A 146 2.72 2.47 12.11
CA TYR A 146 1.61 3.39 12.29
C TYR A 146 2.11 4.82 12.12
N ARG A 147 1.42 5.62 11.32
CA ARG A 147 1.80 6.99 11.00
C ARG A 147 0.57 7.89 11.02
N ARG A 148 0.77 9.16 11.31
CA ARG A 148 -0.26 10.18 11.02
C ARG A 148 0.03 10.78 9.66
N LEU A 149 -0.98 11.43 9.08
CA LEU A 149 -0.85 12.04 7.76
C LEU A 149 0.38 12.97 7.66
N ARG A 150 0.57 13.87 8.62
CA ARG A 150 1.75 14.76 8.72
C ARG A 150 3.12 14.07 8.73
N ASP A 151 3.17 12.78 9.03
CA ASP A 151 4.43 12.01 9.14
C ASP A 151 4.72 11.18 7.87
N LEU A 152 3.85 11.23 6.86
CA LEU A 152 3.97 10.40 5.65
C LEU A 152 4.89 10.97 4.57
N ALA A 153 5.14 12.28 4.55
CA ALA A 153 5.92 12.92 3.49
C ALA A 153 7.28 12.25 3.22
N PRO A 154 8.09 11.85 4.24
CA PRO A 154 9.34 11.13 3.98
C PRO A 154 9.13 9.76 3.32
N LEU A 155 8.10 9.01 3.70
CA LEU A 155 7.82 7.70 3.10
C LEU A 155 7.36 7.83 1.66
N LEU A 156 6.51 8.81 1.36
CA LEU A 156 6.04 9.08 0.01
C LEU A 156 7.19 9.43 -0.94
N LEU A 157 8.18 10.19 -0.47
CA LEU A 157 9.39 10.48 -1.25
C LEU A 157 10.25 9.23 -1.47
N LEU A 158 10.40 8.38 -0.44
CA LEU A 158 11.10 7.09 -0.60
C LEU A 158 10.40 6.18 -1.62
N CYS A 159 9.06 6.20 -1.69
CA CYS A 159 8.32 5.46 -2.70
C CYS A 159 8.52 6.03 -4.10
N ALA A 160 8.49 7.36 -4.24
CA ALA A 160 8.75 8.03 -5.53
C ALA A 160 10.18 7.78 -6.06
N GLU A 161 11.12 7.43 -5.18
CA GLU A 161 12.50 7.05 -5.50
C GLU A 161 12.71 5.52 -5.62
N GLU A 162 11.63 4.73 -5.63
CA GLU A 162 11.67 3.25 -5.70
C GLU A 162 12.42 2.58 -4.53
N GLU A 163 12.57 3.28 -3.42
CA GLU A 163 13.29 2.82 -2.24
C GLU A 163 12.40 2.06 -1.25
N LEU A 164 11.08 2.28 -1.30
CA LEU A 164 10.09 1.61 -0.46
C LEU A 164 8.79 1.35 -1.22
N ASP A 165 8.29 0.13 -1.10
CA ASP A 165 6.95 -0.27 -1.54
C ASP A 165 6.03 -0.37 -0.31
N PHE A 166 4.89 0.32 -0.33
CA PHE A 166 3.94 0.23 0.78
C PHE A 166 2.50 0.52 0.36
N ARG A 167 1.56 0.16 1.23
CA ARG A 167 0.16 0.55 1.16
C ARG A 167 -0.23 1.30 2.42
N ILE A 168 -1.20 2.20 2.29
CA ILE A 168 -1.79 2.95 3.39
C ILE A 168 -3.28 2.60 3.48
N ALA A 169 -3.77 2.42 4.70
CA ALA A 169 -5.19 2.32 5.01
C ALA A 169 -5.49 2.97 6.37
N ASP A 170 -6.77 3.18 6.67
CA ASP A 170 -7.24 3.45 8.03
C ASP A 170 -7.39 2.14 8.84
N ASP A 171 -7.83 2.26 10.09
CA ASP A 171 -8.04 1.12 10.99
C ASP A 171 -9.22 0.21 10.59
N THR A 172 -10.10 0.70 9.73
CA THR A 172 -11.25 -0.02 9.17
C THR A 172 -10.90 -0.82 7.91
N LEU A 173 -9.78 -0.50 7.25
CA LEU A 173 -9.33 -1.08 5.98
C LEU A 173 -10.38 -0.97 4.86
N ARG A 174 -11.32 -0.03 4.91
CA ARG A 174 -12.40 0.09 3.91
C ARG A 174 -11.93 0.66 2.57
N TRP A 175 -10.80 1.34 2.58
CA TRP A 175 -10.08 1.82 1.40
C TRP A 175 -8.62 1.38 1.48
N LEU A 176 -7.95 1.38 0.32
CA LEU A 176 -6.54 1.07 0.21
C LEU A 176 -5.88 2.06 -0.74
N TYR A 177 -4.79 2.69 -0.28
CA TYR A 177 -4.00 3.62 -1.06
C TYR A 177 -2.60 3.05 -1.29
N ILE A 178 -2.16 2.99 -2.54
CA ILE A 178 -0.92 2.34 -2.94
C ILE A 178 -0.11 3.34 -3.76
N PRO A 179 0.75 4.15 -3.12
CA PRO A 179 1.68 4.97 -3.88
C PRO A 179 2.67 4.07 -4.62
N TYR A 180 3.14 4.58 -5.75
CA TYR A 180 4.23 4.02 -6.55
C TYR A 180 5.00 5.18 -7.20
N ASP A 181 6.10 4.86 -7.88
CA ASP A 181 6.91 5.83 -8.61
C ASP A 181 6.10 6.48 -9.76
N GLY A 182 5.67 7.73 -9.54
CA GLY A 182 4.88 8.51 -10.49
C GLY A 182 3.38 8.56 -10.25
N GLY A 183 2.86 7.95 -9.18
CA GLY A 183 1.43 8.03 -8.90
C GLY A 183 0.95 7.19 -7.72
N ALA A 184 -0.34 6.87 -7.74
CA ALA A 184 -0.94 5.94 -6.81
C ALA A 184 -2.11 5.20 -7.44
N ASP A 185 -2.26 3.94 -7.03
CA ASP A 185 -3.49 3.19 -7.17
C ASP A 185 -4.31 3.32 -5.87
N LEU A 186 -5.61 3.52 -6.02
CA LEU A 186 -6.57 3.67 -4.93
C LEU A 186 -7.71 2.69 -5.14
N TRP A 187 -8.08 1.95 -4.11
CA TRP A 187 -9.40 1.34 -3.98
C TRP A 187 -10.22 2.12 -2.97
N ALA A 188 -11.19 2.89 -3.47
CA ALA A 188 -12.10 3.68 -2.65
C ALA A 188 -13.10 2.78 -1.89
N VAL A 189 -13.80 3.37 -0.91
CA VAL A 189 -14.83 2.66 -0.13
C VAL A 189 -15.98 2.20 -1.05
N THR A 190 -16.40 3.08 -1.98
CA THR A 190 -17.47 2.80 -2.94
C THR A 190 -17.14 3.28 -4.36
N PRO A 191 -17.83 2.75 -5.39
CA PRO A 191 -17.68 3.24 -6.77
C PRO A 191 -18.04 4.72 -6.92
N GLU A 192 -19.01 5.23 -6.15
CA GLU A 192 -19.43 6.63 -6.20
C GLU A 192 -18.33 7.55 -5.67
N GLN A 193 -17.64 7.14 -4.60
CA GLN A 193 -16.46 7.87 -4.10
C GLN A 193 -15.35 7.87 -5.17
N ALA A 194 -15.05 6.72 -5.79
CA ALA A 194 -14.08 6.65 -6.87
C ALA A 194 -14.45 7.54 -8.08
N GLY A 195 -15.74 7.57 -8.44
CA GLY A 195 -16.26 8.46 -9.48
C GLY A 195 -16.09 9.93 -9.13
N GLY A 196 -16.46 10.34 -7.92
CA GLY A 196 -16.30 11.72 -7.46
C GLY A 196 -14.84 12.19 -7.40
N LEU A 197 -13.91 11.30 -7.02
CA LEU A 197 -12.47 11.58 -7.07
C LEU A 197 -11.97 11.70 -8.50
N ARG A 198 -12.42 10.82 -9.40
CA ARG A 198 -12.08 10.88 -10.83
C ARG A 198 -12.50 12.22 -11.45
N ASP A 199 -13.71 12.68 -11.15
CA ASP A 199 -14.24 13.95 -11.68
C ASP A 199 -13.49 15.16 -11.11
N ARG A 200 -13.18 15.14 -9.81
CA ARG A 200 -12.50 16.24 -9.11
C ARG A 200 -11.03 16.38 -9.51
N TYR A 201 -10.37 15.28 -9.80
CA TYR A 201 -8.94 15.20 -10.11
C TYR A 201 -8.68 14.71 -11.54
N ALA A 202 -9.54 15.11 -12.48
CA ALA A 202 -9.46 14.69 -13.88
C ALA A 202 -8.08 14.99 -14.51
N ASP A 203 -7.47 16.13 -14.16
CA ASP A 203 -6.14 16.54 -14.65
C ASP A 203 -4.98 15.68 -14.09
N TRP A 204 -5.27 14.74 -13.19
CA TRP A 204 -4.28 13.84 -12.59
C TRP A 204 -4.43 12.40 -13.12
N LEU A 205 -5.42 12.14 -13.96
CA LEU A 205 -5.61 10.82 -14.56
C LEU A 205 -4.50 10.55 -15.59
N PRO A 206 -4.17 9.27 -15.85
CA PRO A 206 -3.32 8.91 -16.98
C PRO A 206 -3.89 9.44 -18.30
N ASP A 207 -3.01 9.86 -19.20
CA ASP A 207 -3.40 10.17 -20.58
C ASP A 207 -3.94 8.89 -21.26
N ASP A 208 -5.02 9.03 -22.05
CA ASP A 208 -5.64 7.95 -22.85
C ASP A 208 -4.76 7.53 -24.06
#